data_AF-A0A565C1Z8-F1
#
_entry.id   AF-A0A565C1Z8-F1
#
_cell.length_a   1.000
_cell.length_b   1.000
_cell.length_c   1.000
_cell.angle_alpha   90.00
_cell.angle_beta   90.00
_cell.angle_gamma   90.00
#
_symmetry.space_group_name_H-M   'P 1'
#
loop_
_entity.id
_entity.type
_entity.pdbx_description
1 polymer ?
#
loop_
_entity_poly.entity_id
_entity_poly.type
_entity_poly.pdbx_seq_one_letter_code
_entity_poly.pdbx_strand_id
1 'polypeptide(L)'
;MENPATYFEPLDLMVISQNIKQGSDFLHALEALQDRYYNLVLVLSHELSTTTELPIVYWECLLMYLHHGRDHDWYYDQGTFQRLVHKPKSIEETGHLPKGIVHVYSGDDNCWAGSDILVFWNAEDSINRVYDLYCHINRALNTKGYLGKVSIMAYTDNKEFTIPYGSYALEKLTKGDDGYAKVTRMFLDMLFLVMNKDEPTHFIMISRPSQYIMTKWANVVRPLEARGSNVILGASDAIQLPFSIDSLIRLCKDGPRFS
;
A
#
# COMPACT_ATOMS: atom_id res chain seq x y z
N MET A 1 2.69 9.50 25.69
CA MET A 1 1.26 9.37 25.36
C MET A 1 1.13 8.02 24.67
N GLU A 2 0.45 7.07 25.29
CA GLU A 2 0.30 5.70 24.79
C GLU A 2 -0.56 5.74 23.52
N ASN A 3 0.03 5.45 22.37
CA ASN A 3 -0.72 5.08 21.18
C ASN A 3 -0.65 3.55 21.09
N PRO A 4 -1.62 2.80 21.65
CA PRO A 4 -1.74 1.39 21.35
C PRO A 4 -2.35 1.31 19.96
N ALA A 5 -1.52 1.48 18.93
CA ALA A 5 -1.85 1.01 17.60
C ALA A 5 -1.77 -0.54 17.60
N THR A 6 -2.54 -1.18 18.47
CA THR A 6 -2.92 -2.59 18.38
C THR A 6 -4.04 -2.72 17.35
N TYR A 7 -3.83 -2.24 16.12
CA TYR A 7 -4.78 -2.40 15.00
C TYR A 7 -4.64 -3.77 14.33
N PHE A 8 -4.38 -4.82 15.12
CA PHE A 8 -4.16 -6.17 14.61
C PHE A 8 -5.36 -7.09 14.80
N GLU A 9 -6.46 -6.61 15.38
CA GLU A 9 -7.73 -7.33 15.32
C GLU A 9 -8.40 -7.07 13.97
N PRO A 10 -8.64 -8.11 13.16
CA PRO A 10 -9.25 -7.94 11.86
C PRO A 10 -10.67 -7.38 12.00
N LEU A 11 -11.00 -6.38 11.17
CA LEU A 11 -12.29 -5.73 11.20
C LEU A 11 -13.17 -6.24 10.06
N ASP A 12 -14.41 -6.60 10.39
CA ASP A 12 -15.43 -6.92 9.39
C ASP A 12 -16.00 -5.61 8.84
N LEU A 13 -15.78 -5.35 7.55
CA LEU A 13 -16.28 -4.18 6.85
C LEU A 13 -17.39 -4.60 5.88
N MET A 14 -18.58 -4.06 6.09
CA MET A 14 -19.68 -4.16 5.14
C MET A 14 -19.76 -2.86 4.35
N VAL A 15 -19.62 -2.95 3.03
CA VAL A 15 -19.61 -1.77 2.15
C VAL A 15 -20.87 -1.75 1.29
N ILE A 16 -21.71 -0.76 1.53
CA ILE A 16 -22.94 -0.52 0.77
C ILE A 16 -22.71 0.74 -0.06
N SER A 17 -22.65 0.60 -1.38
CA SER A 17 -22.47 1.75 -2.27
C SER A 17 -22.91 1.45 -3.70
N GLN A 18 -23.67 2.37 -4.29
CA GLN A 18 -24.05 2.32 -5.71
C GLN A 18 -22.87 2.58 -6.66
N ASN A 19 -21.75 3.06 -6.13
CA ASN A 19 -20.55 3.36 -6.91
C ASN A 19 -19.57 2.18 -7.00
N ILE A 20 -19.90 1.03 -6.41
CA ILE A 20 -19.10 -0.19 -6.60
C ILE A 20 -19.31 -0.63 -8.05
N LYS A 21 -18.29 -0.40 -8.87
CA LYS A 21 -18.29 -0.73 -10.30
C LYS A 21 -17.05 -1.54 -10.62
N GLN A 22 -17.20 -2.47 -11.53
CA GLN A 22 -16.09 -3.28 -12.01
C GLN A 22 -14.96 -2.42 -12.59
N GLY A 23 -13.71 -2.78 -12.31
CA GLY A 23 -12.51 -2.09 -12.79
C GLY A 23 -12.32 -0.67 -12.25
N SER A 24 -13.17 -0.21 -11.32
CA SER A 24 -13.03 1.10 -10.70
C SER A 24 -11.89 1.10 -9.67
N ASP A 25 -11.26 2.26 -9.42
CA ASP A 25 -10.30 2.31 -8.30
C ASP A 25 -10.96 2.05 -6.95
N PHE A 26 -12.26 2.31 -6.82
CA PHE A 26 -12.98 1.99 -5.59
C PHE A 26 -13.02 0.49 -5.34
N LEU A 27 -13.38 -0.33 -6.34
CA LEU A 27 -13.39 -1.78 -6.20
C LEU A 27 -11.98 -2.34 -5.95
N HIS A 28 -10.98 -1.93 -6.73
CA HIS A 28 -9.59 -2.37 -6.51
C HIS A 28 -9.08 -1.95 -5.13
N ALA A 29 -9.54 -0.82 -4.58
CA ALA A 29 -9.19 -0.42 -3.23
C ALA A 29 -9.83 -1.32 -2.17
N LEU A 30 -11.06 -1.78 -2.39
CA LEU A 30 -11.71 -2.75 -1.51
C LEU A 30 -11.03 -4.12 -1.61
N GLU A 31 -10.66 -4.58 -2.80
CA GLU A 31 -9.92 -5.84 -2.98
C GLU A 31 -8.55 -5.78 -2.27
N ALA A 32 -7.82 -4.68 -2.47
CA ALA A 32 -6.59 -4.41 -1.74
C ALA A 32 -6.80 -4.41 -0.20
N LEU A 33 -7.91 -3.84 0.28
CA LEU A 33 -8.22 -3.85 1.71
C LEU A 33 -8.49 -5.27 2.23
N GLN A 34 -9.14 -6.13 1.43
CA GLN A 34 -9.40 -7.52 1.78
C GLN A 34 -8.10 -8.26 2.01
N ASP A 35 -7.09 -8.04 1.18
CA ASP A 35 -5.74 -8.62 1.33
C ASP A 35 -4.98 -8.18 2.59
N ARG A 36 -5.54 -7.27 3.39
CA ARG A 36 -4.94 -6.81 4.65
C ARG A 36 -5.70 -7.40 5.84
N TYR A 37 -6.07 -6.54 6.80
CA TYR A 37 -6.71 -6.91 8.06
C TYR A 37 -8.23 -6.79 8.00
N TYR A 38 -8.84 -6.66 6.82
CA TYR A 38 -10.27 -6.44 6.69
C TYR A 38 -10.96 -7.64 6.06
N ASN A 39 -12.02 -8.12 6.70
CA ASN A 39 -12.96 -9.03 6.06
C ASN A 39 -14.04 -8.17 5.41
N LEU A 40 -14.01 -8.08 4.09
CA LEU A 40 -14.94 -7.24 3.36
C LEU A 40 -16.14 -8.04 2.85
N VAL A 41 -17.32 -7.44 2.98
CA VAL A 41 -18.54 -7.89 2.31
C VAL A 41 -19.09 -6.72 1.51
N LEU A 42 -19.27 -6.93 0.22
CA LEU A 42 -19.90 -5.96 -0.66
C LEU A 42 -21.41 -6.16 -0.66
N VAL A 43 -22.14 -5.05 -0.59
CA VAL A 43 -23.58 -5.06 -0.73
C VAL A 43 -23.94 -4.35 -2.00
N LEU A 44 -24.47 -5.10 -2.96
CA LEU A 44 -24.72 -4.63 -4.30
C LEU A 44 -26.20 -4.51 -4.61
N SER A 45 -26.56 -3.44 -5.33
CA SER A 45 -27.90 -3.28 -5.91
C SER A 45 -27.99 -3.78 -7.35
N HIS A 46 -26.90 -4.33 -7.89
CA HIS A 46 -26.77 -4.79 -9.27
C HIS A 46 -25.67 -5.87 -9.36
N GLU A 47 -25.71 -6.70 -10.41
CA GLU A 47 -24.65 -7.69 -10.66
C GLU A 47 -23.38 -7.04 -11.22
N LEU A 48 -22.21 -7.56 -10.83
CA LEU A 48 -20.94 -7.23 -11.48
C LEU A 48 -20.73 -8.12 -12.71
N SER A 49 -20.22 -7.56 -13.81
CA SER A 49 -20.07 -8.30 -15.08
C SER A 49 -18.93 -9.33 -15.06
N THR A 50 -18.07 -9.33 -14.03
CA THR A 50 -17.08 -10.39 -13.76
C THR A 50 -17.00 -10.71 -12.27
N THR A 51 -16.45 -11.88 -11.96
CA THR A 51 -16.21 -12.37 -10.60
C THR A 51 -15.08 -11.59 -9.92
N THR A 52 -15.44 -10.78 -8.92
CA THR A 52 -14.53 -10.34 -7.86
C THR A 52 -14.38 -11.48 -6.84
N GLU A 53 -13.23 -11.53 -6.15
CA GLU A 53 -13.01 -12.49 -5.05
C GLU A 53 -13.65 -12.03 -3.73
N LEU A 54 -14.19 -10.81 -3.69
CA LEU A 54 -14.90 -10.27 -2.55
C LEU A 54 -16.26 -10.97 -2.36
N PRO A 55 -16.62 -11.36 -1.12
CA PRO A 55 -17.97 -11.80 -0.79
C PRO A 55 -19.02 -10.74 -1.14
N ILE A 56 -20.08 -11.15 -1.83
CA ILE A 56 -21.20 -10.28 -2.24
C ILE A 56 -22.49 -10.71 -1.58
N VAL A 57 -23.25 -9.73 -1.10
CA VAL A 57 -24.65 -9.87 -0.67
C VAL A 57 -25.49 -8.89 -1.49
N TYR A 58 -26.57 -9.37 -2.12
CA TYR A 58 -27.46 -8.47 -2.84
C TYR A 58 -28.37 -7.69 -1.89
N TRP A 59 -28.67 -6.45 -2.24
CA TRP A 59 -29.47 -5.52 -1.45
C TRP A 59 -30.83 -6.12 -1.07
N GLU A 60 -31.47 -6.83 -2.00
CA GLU A 60 -32.76 -7.50 -1.77
C GLU A 60 -32.64 -8.58 -0.68
N CYS A 61 -31.59 -9.41 -0.75
CA CYS A 61 -31.31 -10.41 0.28
C CYS A 61 -31.06 -9.77 1.65
N LEU A 62 -30.27 -8.69 1.69
CA LEU A 62 -29.98 -7.97 2.93
C LEU A 62 -31.27 -7.40 3.58
N LEU A 63 -32.13 -6.77 2.78
CA LEU A 63 -33.41 -6.25 3.27
C LEU A 63 -34.29 -7.37 3.82
N MET A 64 -34.36 -8.51 3.13
CA MET A 64 -35.12 -9.67 3.62
C MET A 64 -34.62 -10.13 4.99
N TYR A 65 -33.30 -10.24 5.18
CA TYR A 65 -32.67 -10.61 6.46
C TYR A 65 -32.95 -9.60 7.58
N LEU A 66 -32.87 -8.30 7.30
CA LEU A 66 -33.11 -7.25 8.30
C LEU A 66 -34.59 -7.16 8.72
N HIS A 67 -35.53 -7.46 7.81
CA HIS A 67 -36.96 -7.39 8.09
C HIS A 67 -37.54 -8.62 8.80
N HIS A 68 -36.96 -9.82 8.63
CA HIS A 68 -37.54 -11.08 9.11
C HIS A 68 -36.83 -11.70 10.32
N GLY A 69 -35.89 -10.99 10.95
CA GLY A 69 -35.29 -11.29 12.26
C GLY A 69 -35.25 -12.76 12.69
N ARG A 70 -34.15 -13.47 12.41
CA ARG A 70 -33.67 -14.76 12.98
C ARG A 70 -34.63 -15.95 13.17
N ASP A 71 -35.91 -15.86 12.85
CA ASP A 71 -36.87 -16.97 12.90
C ASP A 71 -37.30 -17.34 11.49
N HIS A 72 -36.57 -18.26 10.85
CA HIS A 72 -37.09 -19.44 10.16
C HIS A 72 -36.09 -20.06 9.17
N ASP A 73 -35.90 -21.37 9.31
CA ASP A 73 -35.39 -22.30 8.31
C ASP A 73 -36.22 -22.21 7.01
N TRP A 74 -35.68 -21.58 5.97
CA TRP A 74 -36.12 -21.80 4.59
C TRP A 74 -34.92 -21.89 3.64
N TYR A 75 -35.09 -22.71 2.61
CA TYR A 75 -34.07 -23.42 1.84
C TYR A 75 -33.64 -22.69 0.55
N TYR A 76 -32.34 -22.84 0.25
CA TYR A 76 -31.60 -22.79 -1.03
C TYR A 76 -31.14 -21.47 -1.72
N ASP A 77 -29.80 -21.33 -1.68
CA ASP A 77 -28.90 -21.23 -2.85
C ASP A 77 -28.62 -19.89 -3.53
N GLN A 78 -29.01 -18.74 -2.94
CA GLN A 78 -28.51 -17.44 -3.39
C GLN A 78 -28.01 -16.59 -2.22
N GLY A 79 -26.68 -16.59 -2.03
CA GLY A 79 -25.99 -15.62 -1.20
C GLY A 79 -26.44 -15.61 0.26
N THR A 80 -26.24 -16.73 0.97
CA THR A 80 -26.37 -16.71 2.42
C THR A 80 -25.39 -15.69 2.98
N PHE A 81 -25.83 -14.87 3.93
CA PHE A 81 -24.94 -14.14 4.84
C PHE A 81 -24.26 -15.20 5.71
N GLN A 82 -23.37 -16.00 5.12
CA GLN A 82 -22.54 -16.92 5.87
C GLN A 82 -21.75 -16.02 6.79
N ARG A 83 -21.88 -16.27 8.10
CA ARG A 83 -21.01 -15.70 9.12
C ARG A 83 -19.60 -15.81 8.55
N LEU A 84 -18.98 -14.68 8.23
CA LEU A 84 -17.63 -14.63 7.68
C LEU A 84 -16.79 -15.49 8.62
N VAL A 85 -16.40 -16.68 8.16
CA VAL A 85 -15.53 -17.53 8.97
C VAL A 85 -14.22 -16.80 8.93
N HIS A 86 -13.93 -16.12 10.03
CA HIS A 86 -12.73 -15.34 10.18
C HIS A 86 -11.54 -16.24 9.87
N LYS A 87 -10.91 -16.01 8.71
CA LYS A 87 -9.62 -16.61 8.40
C LYS A 87 -8.58 -15.66 8.96
N PRO A 88 -7.97 -15.96 10.13
CA PRO A 88 -6.85 -15.17 10.60
C PRO A 88 -5.78 -15.22 9.51
N LYS A 89 -5.53 -14.06 8.89
CA LYS A 89 -4.52 -13.95 7.84
C LYS A 89 -3.15 -13.95 8.47
N SER A 90 -2.21 -14.67 7.86
CA SER A 90 -0.85 -14.72 8.35
C SER A 90 -0.16 -13.35 8.16
N ILE A 91 0.89 -13.13 8.95
CA ILE A 91 1.80 -11.98 8.78
C ILE A 91 2.40 -11.93 7.36
N GLU A 92 2.56 -13.10 6.73
CA GLU A 92 3.09 -13.24 5.37
C GLU A 92 2.06 -12.82 4.32
N GLU A 93 0.76 -13.06 4.55
CA GLU A 93 -0.35 -12.68 3.66
C GLU A 93 -0.65 -11.17 3.72
N THR A 94 -0.55 -10.57 4.91
CA THR A 94 -0.81 -9.13 5.11
C THR A 94 0.42 -8.25 4.83
N GLY A 95 1.60 -8.88 4.78
CA GLY A 95 2.90 -8.23 4.79
C GLY A 95 3.18 -7.55 6.12
N HIS A 96 4.44 -7.50 6.53
CA HIS A 96 4.82 -6.59 7.61
C HIS A 96 4.58 -5.14 7.14
N LEU A 97 3.58 -4.46 7.69
CA LEU A 97 3.79 -3.06 8.00
C LEU A 97 5.02 -3.05 8.92
N PRO A 98 6.06 -2.24 8.65
CA PRO A 98 7.18 -2.15 9.57
C PRO A 98 6.57 -1.89 10.94
N LYS A 99 6.68 -2.86 11.87
CA LYS A 99 6.24 -2.67 13.26
C LYS A 99 6.81 -1.33 13.64
N GLY A 100 5.97 -0.38 14.13
CA GLY A 100 6.41 0.95 14.51
C GLY A 100 7.78 0.83 15.17
N ILE A 101 8.82 1.20 14.41
CA ILE A 101 10.18 0.80 14.73
C ILE A 101 10.53 1.67 15.92
N VAL A 102 10.55 1.06 17.10
CA VAL A 102 10.91 1.72 18.34
C VAL A 102 12.37 2.14 18.21
N HIS A 103 12.60 3.35 17.72
CA HIS A 103 13.88 4.01 17.90
C HIS A 103 13.81 4.81 19.19
N VAL A 104 14.62 4.37 20.15
CA VAL A 104 14.83 5.01 21.44
C VAL A 104 15.44 6.40 21.18
N TYR A 105 14.76 7.44 21.67
CA TYR A 105 15.21 8.83 21.64
C TYR A 105 16.64 8.98 22.18
N SER A 106 17.54 9.57 21.39
CA SER A 106 18.53 10.49 21.94
C SER A 106 17.99 11.89 21.70
N GLY A 107 17.63 12.59 22.77
CA GLY A 107 17.11 13.94 22.70
C GLY A 107 18.11 14.88 22.07
N ASP A 108 17.79 15.33 20.85
CA ASP A 108 18.21 16.57 20.22
C ASP A 108 17.21 16.84 19.09
N ASP A 109 16.96 18.12 18.82
CA ASP A 109 15.93 18.64 17.91
C ASP A 109 15.70 17.80 16.65
N ASN A 110 14.44 17.38 16.44
CA ASN A 110 13.84 16.85 15.20
C ASN A 110 14.78 16.82 13.99
N CYS A 111 15.69 15.85 13.94
CA CYS A 111 16.55 15.66 12.78
C CYS A 111 15.72 14.95 11.71
N TRP A 112 14.85 15.72 11.04
CA TRP A 112 14.08 15.33 9.85
C TRP A 112 14.95 14.59 8.81
N ALA A 113 16.25 14.89 8.75
CA ALA A 113 17.22 14.18 7.93
C ALA A 113 17.41 12.70 8.31
N GLY A 114 17.25 12.33 9.58
CA GLY A 114 17.37 10.96 10.09
C GLY A 114 16.08 10.13 10.02
N SER A 115 14.96 10.73 9.61
CA SER A 115 13.69 10.03 9.44
C SER A 115 13.75 8.95 8.35
N ASP A 116 13.04 7.84 8.57
CA ASP A 116 12.97 6.72 7.64
C ASP A 116 12.57 7.13 6.22
N ILE A 117 13.12 6.40 5.25
CA ILE A 117 12.88 6.60 3.83
C ILE A 117 12.25 5.33 3.25
N LEU A 118 11.00 5.47 2.82
CA LEU A 118 10.22 4.40 2.23
C LEU A 118 10.22 4.50 0.71
N VAL A 119 10.72 3.45 0.08
CA VAL A 119 10.82 3.33 -1.38
C VAL A 119 9.73 2.39 -1.87
N PHE A 120 8.84 2.91 -2.70
CA PHE A 120 7.78 2.17 -3.37
C PHE A 120 8.19 1.96 -4.81
N TRP A 121 8.52 0.71 -5.14
CA TRP A 121 9.04 0.34 -6.43
C TRP A 121 7.99 -0.43 -7.22
N ASN A 122 7.50 0.19 -8.30
CA ASN A 122 6.75 -0.50 -9.34
C ASN A 122 7.74 -1.30 -10.18
N ALA A 123 7.89 -2.59 -9.86
CA ALA A 123 8.87 -3.49 -10.42
C ALA A 123 8.44 -4.01 -11.81
N GLU A 124 8.52 -3.12 -12.80
CA GLU A 124 8.33 -3.44 -14.21
C GLU A 124 9.59 -4.04 -14.85
N ASP A 125 10.76 -3.52 -14.49
CA ASP A 125 12.05 -3.98 -15.02
C ASP A 125 12.68 -4.99 -14.05
N SER A 126 13.20 -6.09 -14.58
CA SER A 126 13.98 -7.03 -13.78
C SER A 126 15.34 -6.41 -13.42
N ILE A 127 15.72 -6.53 -12.14
CA ILE A 127 17.06 -6.17 -11.69
C ILE A 127 17.80 -7.40 -11.20
N ASN A 128 19.10 -7.44 -11.49
CA ASN A 128 19.93 -8.58 -11.13
C ASN A 128 20.20 -8.67 -9.62
N ARG A 129 20.17 -7.54 -8.90
CA ARG A 129 20.41 -7.45 -7.44
C ARG A 129 19.68 -6.26 -6.82
N VAL A 130 18.75 -6.53 -5.89
CA VAL A 130 18.08 -5.50 -5.06
C VAL A 130 19.10 -4.77 -4.16
N TYR A 131 20.19 -5.44 -3.78
CA TYR A 131 21.25 -4.82 -2.99
C TYR A 131 21.90 -3.62 -3.71
N ASP A 132 22.12 -3.72 -5.02
CA ASP A 132 22.72 -2.64 -5.80
C ASP A 132 21.76 -1.43 -5.89
N LEU A 133 20.46 -1.71 -6.08
CA LEU A 133 19.40 -0.70 -6.02
C LEU A 133 19.42 0.04 -4.68
N TYR A 134 19.42 -0.70 -3.56
CA TYR A 134 19.53 -0.13 -2.22
C TYR A 134 20.79 0.73 -2.06
N CYS A 135 21.95 0.24 -2.48
CA CYS A 135 23.22 0.96 -2.34
C CYS A 135 23.22 2.27 -3.12
N HIS A 136 22.70 2.26 -4.36
CA HIS A 136 22.61 3.45 -5.19
C HIS A 136 21.63 4.47 -4.61
N ILE A 137 20.48 4.02 -4.12
CA ILE A 137 19.50 4.88 -3.43
C ILE A 137 20.12 5.51 -2.20
N ASN A 138 20.68 4.70 -1.30
CA ASN A 138 21.26 5.18 -0.05
C ASN A 138 22.37 6.21 -0.30
N ARG A 139 23.25 5.95 -1.27
CA ARG A 139 24.35 6.88 -1.59
C ARG A 139 23.87 8.19 -2.22
N ALA A 140 22.87 8.14 -3.11
CA ALA A 140 22.30 9.34 -3.69
C ALA A 140 21.60 10.21 -2.64
N LEU A 141 20.83 9.58 -1.74
CA LEU A 141 20.09 10.26 -0.67
C LEU A 141 21.01 10.88 0.38
N ASN A 142 22.07 10.18 0.79
CA ASN A 142 23.10 10.74 1.66
C ASN A 142 23.74 11.99 1.05
N THR A 143 23.98 11.99 -0.27
CA THR A 143 24.52 13.16 -0.98
C THR A 143 23.54 14.35 -0.98
N LYS A 144 22.23 14.06 -0.88
CA LYS A 144 21.17 15.07 -0.74
C LYS A 144 20.90 15.47 0.71
N GLY A 145 21.56 14.86 1.69
CA GLY A 145 21.37 15.18 3.11
C GLY A 145 20.28 14.39 3.82
N TYR A 146 19.75 13.32 3.20
CA TYR A 146 18.90 12.35 3.88
C TYR A 146 19.75 11.22 4.42
N LEU A 147 19.67 10.96 5.72
CA LEU A 147 20.53 10.01 6.46
C LEU A 147 19.73 8.88 7.12
N GLY A 148 18.40 8.88 6.98
CA GLY A 148 17.53 7.85 7.54
C GLY A 148 17.64 6.49 6.86
N LYS A 149 17.09 5.46 7.51
CA LYS A 149 17.10 4.09 7.01
C LYS A 149 16.24 3.98 5.74
N VAL A 150 16.77 3.34 4.70
CA VAL A 150 16.04 3.04 3.47
C VAL A 150 15.37 1.66 3.55
N SER A 151 14.07 1.61 3.35
CA SER A 151 13.26 0.39 3.28
C SER A 151 12.52 0.32 1.94
N ILE A 152 12.59 -0.81 1.24
CA ILE A 152 12.05 -1.00 -0.11
C ILE A 152 10.83 -1.92 -0.08
N MET A 153 9.76 -1.47 -0.72
CA MET A 153 8.53 -2.21 -0.99
C MET A 153 8.37 -2.36 -2.51
N ALA A 154 8.38 -3.58 -3.01
CA ALA A 154 8.26 -3.89 -4.43
C ALA A 154 6.86 -4.39 -4.79
N TYR A 155 6.35 -3.95 -5.95
CA TYR A 155 5.04 -4.32 -6.48
C TYR A 155 5.22 -4.82 -7.91
N THR A 156 4.71 -6.00 -8.20
CA THR A 156 4.83 -6.62 -9.53
C THR A 156 3.58 -7.40 -9.91
N ASP A 157 3.22 -7.31 -11.18
CA ASP A 157 2.16 -8.08 -11.83
C ASP A 157 2.71 -9.40 -12.42
N ASN A 158 4.03 -9.55 -12.46
CA ASN A 158 4.70 -10.76 -12.87
C ASN A 158 4.79 -11.76 -11.70
N LYS A 159 3.96 -12.81 -11.75
CA LYS A 159 3.91 -13.87 -10.74
C LYS A 159 5.25 -14.60 -10.57
N GLU A 160 6.01 -14.73 -11.66
CA GLU A 160 7.33 -15.37 -11.70
C GLU A 160 8.46 -14.45 -11.23
N PHE A 161 8.17 -13.20 -10.86
CA PHE A 161 9.19 -12.28 -10.36
C PHE A 161 9.83 -12.84 -9.10
N THR A 162 11.13 -13.07 -9.14
CA THR A 162 11.90 -13.56 -7.99
C THR A 162 12.86 -12.48 -7.54
N ILE A 163 12.97 -12.32 -6.23
CA ILE A 163 13.96 -11.43 -5.64
C ILE A 163 15.21 -12.27 -5.34
N PRO A 164 16.39 -11.89 -5.86
CA PRO A 164 17.64 -12.56 -5.55
C PRO A 164 17.89 -12.62 -4.05
N TYR A 165 18.49 -13.72 -3.58
CA TYR A 165 18.78 -13.98 -2.16
C TYR A 165 19.61 -12.85 -1.52
N GLY A 166 19.28 -12.46 -0.27
CA GLY A 166 20.06 -11.48 0.52
C GLY A 166 19.55 -10.03 0.52
N SER A 167 18.26 -9.79 0.25
CA SER A 167 17.68 -8.45 0.23
C SER A 167 17.20 -7.96 1.60
N TYR A 168 18.11 -7.70 2.55
CA TYR A 168 17.74 -7.14 3.88
C TYR A 168 17.01 -5.79 3.79
N ALA A 169 17.16 -5.08 2.67
CA ALA A 169 16.49 -3.81 2.41
C ALA A 169 15.06 -3.95 1.85
N LEU A 170 14.67 -5.13 1.40
CA LEU A 170 13.32 -5.38 0.92
C LEU A 170 12.45 -5.82 2.11
N GLU A 171 11.53 -4.96 2.50
CA GLU A 171 10.57 -5.24 3.58
C GLU A 171 9.33 -5.97 3.06
N LYS A 172 8.95 -5.75 1.79
CA LYS A 172 7.72 -6.30 1.19
C LYS A 172 7.84 -6.52 -0.31
N LEU A 173 7.33 -7.66 -0.79
CA LEU A 173 7.04 -7.94 -2.19
C LEU A 173 5.56 -8.29 -2.35
N THR A 174 4.84 -7.51 -3.16
CA THR A 174 3.46 -7.80 -3.53
C THR A 174 3.41 -8.27 -4.98
N LYS A 175 2.81 -9.45 -5.19
CA LYS A 175 2.60 -10.07 -6.49
C LYS A 175 1.11 -10.21 -6.75
N GLY A 176 0.69 -10.12 -8.01
CA GLY A 176 -0.51 -10.83 -8.46
C GLY A 176 -1.66 -10.02 -9.07
N ASP A 177 -1.48 -8.73 -9.33
CA ASP A 177 -2.54 -7.88 -9.88
C ASP A 177 -2.21 -7.40 -11.29
N ASP A 178 -3.18 -6.88 -12.06
CA ASP A 178 -2.86 -6.16 -13.30
C ASP A 178 -2.14 -4.83 -13.02
N GLY A 179 -1.61 -4.18 -14.07
CA GLY A 179 -0.84 -2.94 -13.92
C GLY A 179 -1.56 -1.80 -13.17
N TYR A 180 -2.89 -1.73 -13.27
CA TYR A 180 -3.70 -0.70 -12.61
C TYR A 180 -3.94 -1.03 -11.14
N ALA A 181 -4.37 -2.26 -10.86
CA ALA A 181 -4.61 -2.73 -9.50
C ALA A 181 -3.31 -2.72 -8.67
N LYS A 182 -2.17 -3.10 -9.28
CA LYS A 182 -0.82 -2.96 -8.72
C LYS A 182 -0.49 -1.54 -8.26
N VAL A 183 -0.73 -0.53 -9.11
CA VAL A 183 -0.47 0.88 -8.74
C VAL A 183 -1.45 1.37 -7.67
N THR A 184 -2.73 0.95 -7.76
CA THR A 184 -3.74 1.28 -6.75
C THR A 184 -3.33 0.74 -5.38
N ARG A 185 -2.87 -0.51 -5.34
CA ARG A 185 -2.32 -1.16 -4.15
C ARG A 185 -1.15 -0.37 -3.57
N MET A 186 -0.19 0.02 -4.41
CA MET A 186 0.97 0.82 -4.00
C MET A 186 0.55 2.17 -3.39
N PHE A 187 -0.41 2.88 -3.98
CA PHE A 187 -0.92 4.14 -3.43
C PHE A 187 -1.64 3.98 -2.10
N LEU A 188 -2.42 2.91 -1.95
CA LEU A 188 -3.06 2.60 -0.68
C LEU A 188 -2.02 2.28 0.39
N ASP A 189 -0.99 1.52 0.05
CA ASP A 189 0.10 1.22 0.98
C ASP A 189 0.79 2.50 1.48
N MET A 190 1.07 3.47 0.60
CA MET A 190 1.59 4.79 0.99
C MET A 190 0.66 5.51 1.97
N LEU A 191 -0.63 5.57 1.65
CA LEU A 191 -1.63 6.24 2.48
C LEU A 191 -1.80 5.55 3.84
N PHE A 192 -1.90 4.22 3.88
CA PHE A 192 -2.00 3.47 5.12
C PHE A 192 -0.80 3.71 6.02
N LEU A 193 0.41 3.74 5.45
CA LEU A 193 1.62 3.99 6.23
C LEU A 193 1.59 5.37 6.89
N VAL A 194 1.25 6.44 6.14
CA VAL A 194 1.18 7.78 6.73
C VAL A 194 0.03 7.94 7.73
N MET A 195 -1.07 7.21 7.53
CA MET A 195 -2.22 7.31 8.42
C MET A 195 -1.96 6.65 9.78
N ASN A 196 -1.08 5.65 9.82
CA ASN A 196 -0.78 4.85 11.02
C ASN A 196 0.60 5.15 11.64
N LYS A 197 1.38 6.07 11.08
CA LYS A 197 2.64 6.55 11.67
C LYS A 197 2.46 7.97 12.19
N ASP A 198 2.94 8.20 13.41
CA ASP A 198 2.95 9.52 14.04
C ASP A 198 4.19 10.35 13.62
N GLU A 199 5.21 9.70 13.05
CA GLU A 199 6.47 10.34 12.67
C GLU A 199 6.52 10.74 11.18
N PRO A 200 7.05 11.94 10.85
CA PRO A 200 7.39 12.33 9.49
C PRO A 200 8.21 11.25 8.78
N THR A 201 7.78 10.85 7.59
CA THR A 201 8.46 9.83 6.78
C THR A 201 8.78 10.39 5.40
N HIS A 202 9.91 9.99 4.82
CA HIS A 202 10.26 10.34 3.45
C HIS A 202 9.78 9.27 2.47
N PHE A 203 9.21 9.68 1.35
CA PHE A 203 8.65 8.80 0.33
C PHE A 203 9.39 8.95 -0.98
N ILE A 204 9.70 7.81 -1.61
CA ILE A 204 10.23 7.71 -2.96
C ILE A 204 9.35 6.76 -3.74
N MET A 205 8.94 7.17 -4.93
CA MET A 205 8.28 6.30 -5.90
C MET A 205 9.23 6.04 -7.08
N ILE A 206 9.55 4.77 -7.29
CA ILE A 206 10.33 4.30 -8.44
C ILE A 206 9.34 3.68 -9.42
N SER A 207 8.95 4.44 -10.43
CA SER A 207 7.99 4.01 -11.45
C SER A 207 8.15 4.85 -12.71
N ARG A 208 7.88 4.25 -13.87
CA ARG A 208 7.58 5.03 -15.07
C ARG A 208 6.24 5.75 -14.88
N PRO A 209 6.06 6.95 -15.46
CA PRO A 209 4.79 7.64 -15.41
C PRO A 209 3.80 6.94 -16.34
N SER A 210 2.70 6.47 -15.78
CA SER A 210 1.53 6.06 -16.55
C SER A 210 0.45 7.13 -16.46
N GLN A 211 -0.49 7.16 -17.41
CA GLN A 211 -1.64 8.07 -17.34
C GLN A 211 -2.38 7.93 -16.01
N TYR A 212 -2.49 6.70 -15.50
CA TYR A 212 -3.11 6.42 -14.21
C TYR A 212 -2.35 7.06 -13.05
N ILE A 213 -1.02 6.86 -12.98
CA ILE A 213 -0.18 7.47 -11.94
C ILE A 213 -0.31 9.00 -12.01
N MET A 214 -0.16 9.60 -13.19
CA MET A 214 -0.19 11.05 -13.35
C MET A 214 -1.53 11.67 -12.90
N THR A 215 -2.65 10.99 -13.14
CA THR A 215 -3.98 11.52 -12.76
C THR A 215 -4.29 11.36 -11.27
N LYS A 216 -3.77 10.31 -10.61
CA LYS A 216 -4.10 10.00 -9.20
C LYS A 216 -3.04 10.46 -8.21
N TRP A 217 -1.80 10.69 -8.65
CA TRP A 217 -0.66 11.03 -7.79
C TRP A 217 -0.92 12.21 -6.85
N ALA A 218 -1.54 13.29 -7.34
CA ALA A 218 -1.86 14.46 -6.51
C ALA A 218 -2.84 14.16 -5.37
N ASN A 219 -3.66 13.11 -5.49
CA ASN A 219 -4.55 12.67 -4.41
C ASN A 219 -3.83 11.88 -3.33
N VAL A 220 -2.64 11.36 -3.63
CA VAL A 220 -1.79 10.63 -2.68
C VAL A 220 -0.82 11.59 -2.01
N VAL A 221 -0.14 12.45 -2.77
CA VAL A 221 0.88 13.37 -2.24
C VAL A 221 0.29 14.39 -1.26
N ARG A 222 -0.89 14.96 -1.56
CA ARG A 222 -1.52 15.96 -0.69
C ARG A 222 -1.72 15.46 0.75
N PRO A 223 -2.36 14.29 1.00
CA PRO A 223 -2.43 13.71 2.34
C PRO A 223 -1.08 13.41 3.00
N LEU A 224 -0.08 12.94 2.22
CA LEU A 224 1.26 12.68 2.76
C LEU A 224 1.89 13.98 3.30
N GLU A 225 1.90 15.03 2.49
CA GLU A 225 2.46 16.33 2.84
C GLU A 225 1.69 17.03 3.96
N ALA A 226 0.35 16.90 3.99
CA ALA A 226 -0.48 17.43 5.06
C ALA A 226 -0.18 16.81 6.44
N ARG A 227 0.40 15.60 6.48
CA ARG A 227 0.88 14.94 7.70
C ARG A 227 2.36 15.18 7.98
N GLY A 228 2.98 16.12 7.28
CA GLY A 228 4.39 16.44 7.46
C GLY A 228 5.34 15.39 6.86
N SER A 229 4.86 14.50 5.98
CA SER A 229 5.76 13.62 5.23
C SER A 229 6.27 14.31 3.98
N ASN A 230 7.45 13.92 3.50
CA ASN A 230 8.05 14.54 2.31
C ASN A 230 8.20 13.52 1.19
N VAL A 231 7.80 13.92 -0.01
CA VAL A 231 7.94 13.10 -1.22
C VAL A 231 9.18 13.55 -1.97
N ILE A 232 10.28 12.80 -1.83
CA ILE A 232 11.60 13.12 -2.40
C ILE A 232 11.60 12.97 -3.92
N LEU A 233 10.94 11.92 -4.42
CA LEU A 233 10.91 11.56 -5.82
C LEU A 233 9.57 10.89 -6.15
N GLY A 234 8.92 11.37 -7.23
CA GLY A 234 7.74 10.74 -7.82
C GLY A 234 8.09 9.95 -9.08
N ALA A 235 7.06 9.38 -9.74
CA ALA A 235 7.24 8.73 -11.03
C ALA A 235 7.81 9.68 -12.09
N SER A 236 8.73 9.18 -12.93
CA SER A 236 9.44 9.99 -13.93
C SER A 236 9.98 9.12 -15.07
N ASP A 237 9.91 9.62 -16.30
CA ASP A 237 10.48 8.94 -17.48
C ASP A 237 12.00 8.84 -17.45
N ALA A 238 12.65 9.70 -16.65
CA ALA A 238 14.09 9.66 -16.44
C ALA A 238 14.55 8.50 -15.54
N ILE A 239 13.61 7.79 -14.93
CA ILE A 239 13.86 6.59 -14.12
C ILE A 239 14.09 5.42 -15.07
N GLN A 240 15.36 5.08 -15.30
CA GLN A 240 15.78 3.89 -16.05
C GLN A 240 16.61 2.96 -15.14
N LEU A 241 16.14 1.73 -14.96
CA LEU A 241 16.86 0.70 -14.19
C LEU A 241 17.87 -0.05 -15.08
N PRO A 242 19.06 -0.39 -14.55
CA PRO A 242 19.61 0.01 -13.25
C PRO A 242 20.02 1.49 -13.22
N PHE A 243 19.70 2.21 -12.15
CA PHE A 243 20.08 3.63 -12.01
C PHE A 243 21.59 3.80 -11.84
N SER A 244 22.14 4.87 -12.40
CA SER A 244 23.39 5.45 -11.89
C SER A 244 23.11 6.34 -10.67
N ILE A 245 24.08 6.46 -9.77
CA ILE A 245 23.99 7.33 -8.59
C ILE A 245 23.74 8.78 -9.03
N ASP A 246 24.43 9.26 -10.06
CA ASP A 246 24.30 10.64 -10.56
C ASP A 246 22.90 10.94 -11.10
N SER A 247 22.29 9.99 -11.82
CA SER A 247 20.92 10.13 -12.30
C SER A 247 19.95 10.27 -11.13
N LEU A 248 20.12 9.46 -10.08
CA LEU A 248 19.25 9.53 -8.91
C LEU A 248 19.46 10.82 -8.11
N ILE A 249 20.70 11.28 -7.93
CA ILE A 249 21.01 12.59 -7.32
C ILE A 249 20.29 13.71 -8.08
N ARG A 250 20.29 13.69 -9.42
CA ARG A 250 19.61 14.75 -10.19
C ARG A 250 18.09 14.74 -10.03
N LEU A 251 17.50 13.57 -9.79
CA LEU A 251 16.05 13.41 -9.67
C LEU A 251 15.52 13.67 -8.26
N CYS A 252 16.31 13.36 -7.22
CA CYS A 252 15.90 13.59 -5.84
C CYS A 252 15.91 15.09 -5.49
N LYS A 253 14.88 15.53 -4.77
CA LYS A 253 14.88 16.83 -4.08
C LYS A 253 16.06 16.91 -3.11
N ASP A 254 16.56 18.12 -2.88
CA ASP A 254 17.52 18.36 -1.80
C ASP A 254 16.87 18.10 -0.44
N GLY A 255 17.62 17.54 0.50
CA GLY A 255 17.22 17.40 1.89
C GLY A 255 17.28 18.73 2.63
N PRO A 256 16.71 18.77 3.85
CA PRO A 256 16.80 19.95 4.69
C PRO A 256 18.27 20.30 4.94
N ARG A 257 18.66 21.53 4.60
CA ARG A 257 20.01 22.02 4.89
C ARG A 257 20.16 22.13 6.40
N PHE A 258 21.20 21.52 6.96
CA PHE A 258 21.66 21.82 8.32
C PHE A 258 22.01 23.31 8.35
N SER A 259 21.17 24.12 8.99
CA SER A 259 21.47 25.53 9.31
C SER A 259 22.26 25.60 10.60
#